data_AF-A0A7R9GW40-F1
#
_entry.id   AF-A0A7R9GW40-F1
#
_cell.length_a   1.000
_cell.length_b   1.000
_cell.length_c   1.000
_cell.angle_alpha   90.00
_cell.angle_beta   90.00
_cell.angle_gamma   90.00
#
_symmetry.space_group_name_H-M   'P 1'
#
loop_
_entity.id
_entity.type
_entity.pdbx_description
1 polymer ?
#
loop_
_entity_poly.entity_id
_entity_poly.type
_entity_poly.pdbx_seq_one_letter_code
_entity_poly.pdbx_strand_id
1 'polypeptide(L)'
;MCSRKTVPSEASWERTPDLRDVPNLLKTRLILPVEFIVKSATQNALERPSNANQWFGEGQNRPMSRRLPTSALDHLTIDKGYPNIISFRDGPDFTQNDKPSKGTWSTFRRIKFESLSDATFLTDGYVVLDDFLTEMEVAELQRAGEQLTKDIPEDSKRAVFSTTHSQQSKDKYFLDSADKVSYFFEASALNEKGELQVEPQVALNKVGHALHWLHPTFKKLTFSEKVKEACFQLGFEDPSVTQSMYIYKNPGLGSEVVPHQDATFLHTEPVYLVGFWIALEDATLENGCLWFAPGSHRSGVHRRFVRNPDHNSTELLVFTAPPPCYPTSNFTPVPVKKGKEAIFHTLQNNCTCILIHGLVVHRSDPNKSSKSRHAYTFHVIDSKNVTYSPDNWLQLKPGESFPSLYKN
;
A
#
# COMPACT_ATOMS: atom_id res chain seq x y z
N MET A 1 -37.53 18.51 -56.03
CA MET A 1 -36.82 17.42 -55.35
C MET A 1 -36.87 17.69 -53.85
N CYS A 2 -37.43 16.75 -53.09
CA CYS A 2 -37.36 16.52 -51.63
C CYS A 2 -38.74 16.10 -51.12
N SER A 3 -38.81 14.82 -50.74
CA SER A 3 -39.97 14.13 -50.18
C SER A 3 -40.35 14.69 -48.81
N ARG A 4 -41.66 14.81 -48.60
CA ARG A 4 -42.31 15.04 -47.30
C ARG A 4 -42.42 13.73 -46.49
N LYS A 5 -42.72 13.94 -45.20
CA LYS A 5 -43.36 13.04 -44.19
C LYS A 5 -42.34 12.37 -43.26
N THR A 6 -42.45 12.41 -41.93
CA THR A 6 -43.62 12.65 -41.04
C THR A 6 -43.14 12.90 -39.60
N VAL A 7 -43.91 13.70 -38.85
CA VAL A 7 -43.82 13.93 -37.40
C VAL A 7 -44.86 13.04 -36.68
N PRO A 8 -44.60 12.60 -35.44
CA PRO A 8 -45.63 12.53 -34.39
C PRO A 8 -45.12 13.19 -33.08
N SER A 9 -45.70 14.31 -32.65
CA SER A 9 -46.81 14.49 -31.69
C SER A 9 -46.45 14.22 -30.22
N GLU A 10 -46.44 15.31 -29.44
CA GLU A 10 -46.32 15.35 -27.98
C GLU A 10 -47.56 14.78 -27.23
N ALA A 11 -47.32 14.53 -25.93
CA ALA A 11 -48.25 14.46 -24.80
C ALA A 11 -48.58 13.07 -24.22
N SER A 12 -48.03 12.78 -23.03
CA SER A 12 -48.82 12.65 -21.79
C SER A 12 -47.91 12.32 -20.59
N TRP A 13 -47.99 13.17 -19.56
CA TRP A 13 -47.38 12.99 -18.25
C TRP A 13 -48.47 12.51 -17.27
N GLU A 14 -48.39 11.28 -16.79
CA GLU A 14 -49.12 10.75 -15.60
C GLU A 14 -48.37 9.51 -15.10
N ARG A 15 -48.35 9.08 -13.83
CA ARG A 15 -48.57 9.61 -12.48
C ARG A 15 -47.92 8.54 -11.57
N THR A 16 -47.26 8.94 -10.49
CA THR A 16 -46.69 8.05 -9.45
C THR A 16 -47.77 7.28 -8.68
N PRO A 17 -47.61 5.98 -8.35
CA PRO A 17 -48.59 5.25 -7.54
C PRO A 17 -48.50 5.59 -6.03
N ASP A 18 -49.66 5.86 -5.42
CA ASP A 18 -49.92 6.05 -3.98
C ASP A 18 -49.95 4.68 -3.27
N LEU A 19 -49.22 4.57 -2.15
CA LEU A 19 -49.11 3.38 -1.32
C LEU A 19 -50.17 3.40 -0.21
N ARG A 20 -51.43 3.14 -0.55
CA ARG A 20 -52.51 2.84 0.40
C ARG A 20 -53.40 1.76 -0.21
N ASP A 21 -53.79 0.77 0.60
CA ASP A 21 -54.52 -0.48 0.30
C ASP A 21 -53.56 -1.63 -0.11
N VAL A 22 -53.30 -2.70 0.67
CA VAL A 22 -54.17 -3.61 1.45
C VAL A 22 -53.31 -4.38 2.52
N PRO A 23 -53.81 -5.31 3.39
CA PRO A 23 -53.67 -5.24 4.85
C PRO A 23 -52.89 -6.39 5.56
N ASN A 24 -52.50 -6.09 6.82
CA ASN A 24 -52.10 -6.92 7.98
C ASN A 24 -52.04 -8.47 7.88
N LEU A 25 -50.94 -9.06 8.38
CA LEU A 25 -50.92 -9.98 9.54
C LEU A 25 -49.48 -10.39 10.01
N LEU A 26 -49.19 -10.06 11.27
CA LEU A 26 -48.38 -10.77 12.30
C LEU A 26 -46.83 -10.83 12.28
N LYS A 27 -46.26 -9.97 13.16
CA LYS A 27 -45.31 -10.24 14.28
C LYS A 27 -44.08 -11.15 14.04
N THR A 28 -42.87 -10.58 14.14
CA THR A 28 -41.98 -10.71 15.33
C THR A 28 -40.77 -9.77 15.26
N ARG A 29 -40.19 -9.54 16.45
CA ARG A 29 -39.32 -8.44 16.91
C ARG A 29 -37.96 -8.31 16.20
N LEU A 30 -37.55 -7.07 15.94
CA LEU A 30 -36.15 -6.65 15.83
C LEU A 30 -35.91 -5.47 16.78
N ILE A 31 -34.90 -5.61 17.63
CA ILE A 31 -34.44 -4.63 18.62
C ILE A 31 -33.42 -3.72 17.92
N LEU A 32 -33.66 -2.41 17.93
CA LEU A 32 -32.65 -1.36 17.69
C LEU A 32 -32.23 -0.78 19.04
N PRO A 33 -30.97 -0.32 19.17
CA PRO A 33 -30.79 1.06 19.66
C PRO A 33 -29.56 1.77 19.07
N VAL A 34 -29.33 3.08 19.13
CA VAL A 34 -30.04 4.34 19.44
C VAL A 34 -29.00 5.43 19.05
N GLU A 35 -29.39 6.45 18.28
CA GLU A 35 -28.57 7.65 18.03
C GLU A 35 -28.70 8.65 19.20
N PHE A 36 -27.63 9.38 19.52
CA PHE A 36 -27.71 10.60 20.34
C PHE A 36 -27.00 11.78 19.67
N ILE A 37 -27.76 12.88 19.60
CA ILE A 37 -27.50 14.18 18.99
C ILE A 37 -26.67 15.06 19.94
N VAL A 38 -25.65 15.77 19.42
CA VAL A 38 -24.94 16.84 20.13
C VAL A 38 -25.45 18.20 19.64
N LYS A 39 -25.94 19.05 20.58
CA LYS A 39 -26.20 20.48 20.36
C LYS A 39 -25.13 21.33 21.01
N SER A 40 -24.76 22.40 20.32
CA SER A 40 -23.75 23.39 20.70
C SER A 40 -24.35 24.62 21.40
N ALA A 41 -23.43 25.41 21.97
CA ALA A 41 -23.45 26.84 22.30
C ALA A 41 -23.83 27.26 23.73
N THR A 42 -22.87 27.85 24.46
CA THR A 42 -22.85 29.30 24.78
C THR A 42 -21.53 29.72 25.44
N GLN A 43 -21.18 31.01 25.25
CA GLN A 43 -19.91 31.68 25.54
C GLN A 43 -20.14 32.80 26.57
N ASN A 44 -19.05 33.25 27.22
CA ASN A 44 -18.88 34.43 28.13
C ASN A 44 -19.36 34.23 29.59
N ALA A 45 -18.73 34.72 30.65
CA ALA A 45 -17.62 35.67 30.83
C ALA A 45 -17.13 35.70 32.31
N LEU A 46 -15.89 36.19 32.50
CA LEU A 46 -15.38 37.03 33.60
C LEU A 46 -15.06 36.48 35.02
N GLU A 47 -13.75 36.60 35.34
CA GLU A 47 -13.11 37.18 36.55
C GLU A 47 -13.07 36.49 37.95
N ARG A 48 -11.82 36.11 38.33
CA ARG A 48 -11.09 36.35 39.62
C ARG A 48 -11.46 35.53 40.90
N PRO A 49 -10.64 35.55 41.98
CA PRO A 49 -9.22 35.14 42.08
C PRO A 49 -8.89 34.32 43.36
N SER A 50 -7.61 33.93 43.47
CA SER A 50 -6.77 33.56 44.65
C SER A 50 -7.30 33.68 46.10
N ASN A 51 -7.06 32.64 46.92
CA ASN A 51 -6.46 32.63 48.29
C ASN A 51 -6.68 31.22 48.91
N ALA A 52 -5.64 30.45 49.26
CA ALA A 52 -4.82 30.49 50.48
C ALA A 52 -5.49 29.89 51.74
N ASN A 53 -4.69 29.12 52.48
CA ASN A 53 -4.86 28.50 53.80
C ASN A 53 -5.52 27.09 53.81
N GLN A 54 -4.78 25.99 53.96
CA GLN A 54 -4.06 25.52 55.17
C GLN A 54 -5.07 25.17 56.29
N TRP A 55 -5.17 23.88 56.63
CA TRP A 55 -5.01 23.30 57.98
C TRP A 55 -5.47 21.82 58.04
N PHE A 56 -4.84 21.13 58.99
CA PHE A 56 -4.72 19.70 59.26
C PHE A 56 -6.03 18.95 59.56
N GLY A 57 -5.99 17.63 59.35
CA GLY A 57 -6.96 16.68 59.92
C GLY A 57 -6.65 15.24 59.56
N GLU A 58 -5.74 14.61 60.31
CA GLU A 58 -5.57 13.15 60.34
C GLU A 58 -6.88 12.46 60.76
N GLY A 59 -7.15 11.30 60.17
CA GLY A 59 -8.28 10.45 60.54
C GLY A 59 -8.21 9.12 59.83
N GLN A 60 -7.46 8.18 60.41
CA GLN A 60 -7.44 6.78 60.00
C GLN A 60 -8.84 6.16 60.06
N ASN A 61 -9.22 5.39 59.03
CA ASN A 61 -10.00 4.15 59.17
C ASN A 61 -10.04 3.40 57.82
N ARG A 62 -9.31 2.28 57.75
CA ARG A 62 -9.66 1.07 56.96
C ARG A 62 -10.43 0.14 57.93
N PRO A 63 -11.24 -0.87 57.51
CA PRO A 63 -10.99 -1.77 56.37
C PRO A 63 -12.24 -2.37 55.68
N MET A 64 -11.99 -3.42 54.87
CA MET A 64 -12.90 -4.38 54.19
C MET A 64 -13.29 -4.00 52.75
N SER A 65 -12.63 -4.52 51.71
CA SER A 65 -12.66 -5.90 51.19
C SER A 65 -14.05 -6.42 50.84
N ARG A 66 -14.48 -6.22 49.59
CA ARG A 66 -15.32 -7.18 48.87
C ARG A 66 -14.89 -7.24 47.41
N ARG A 67 -14.26 -8.37 47.05
CA ARG A 67 -14.23 -8.90 45.69
C ARG A 67 -15.58 -9.55 45.41
N LEU A 68 -16.13 -9.33 44.23
CA LEU A 68 -17.20 -10.10 43.59
C LEU A 68 -17.05 -9.96 42.06
N PRO A 69 -17.54 -10.91 41.25
CA PRO A 69 -16.68 -11.83 40.52
C PRO A 69 -16.68 -11.65 39.00
N THR A 70 -15.65 -12.21 38.38
CA THR A 70 -15.56 -12.57 36.96
C THR A 70 -16.60 -13.62 36.59
N SER A 71 -17.50 -13.31 35.66
CA SER A 71 -18.03 -14.30 34.71
C SER A 71 -18.82 -13.62 33.59
N ALA A 72 -18.60 -14.12 32.37
CA ALA A 72 -19.43 -14.02 31.16
C ALA A 72 -19.29 -12.73 30.33
N LEU A 73 -18.25 -12.70 29.49
CA LEU A 73 -18.28 -12.14 28.13
C LEU A 73 -17.25 -12.92 27.29
N ASP A 74 -17.57 -14.19 27.02
CA ASP A 74 -16.96 -14.95 25.93
C ASP A 74 -17.82 -14.80 24.68
N HIS A 75 -17.14 -14.77 23.53
CA HIS A 75 -17.64 -14.71 22.14
C HIS A 75 -17.80 -13.32 21.50
N LEU A 76 -16.65 -12.66 21.33
CA LEU A 76 -16.29 -11.93 20.12
C LEU A 76 -14.78 -12.10 19.92
N THR A 77 -14.40 -13.20 19.26
CA THR A 77 -13.03 -13.39 18.76
C THR A 77 -12.77 -12.38 17.65
N ILE A 78 -12.16 -11.25 18.03
CA ILE A 78 -11.45 -10.37 17.11
C ILE A 78 -10.19 -11.11 16.69
N ASP A 79 -10.07 -11.33 15.39
CA ASP A 79 -8.94 -12.00 14.76
C ASP A 79 -7.64 -11.23 15.09
N LYS A 80 -6.79 -11.85 15.91
CA LYS A 80 -5.54 -11.25 16.38
C LYS A 80 -4.49 -11.40 15.29
N GLY A 81 -4.49 -10.47 14.34
CA GLY A 81 -3.56 -10.42 13.20
C GLY A 81 -2.08 -10.20 13.52
N TYR A 82 -1.63 -10.45 14.75
CA TYR A 82 -0.21 -10.57 15.13
C TYR A 82 -0.15 -11.48 16.37
N PRO A 83 0.67 -12.55 16.39
CA PRO A 83 0.98 -13.23 17.64
C PRO A 83 1.55 -12.20 18.63
N ASN A 84 1.08 -12.27 19.88
CA ASN A 84 1.35 -11.31 20.94
C ASN A 84 2.81 -10.80 20.95
N ILE A 85 2.96 -9.47 20.98
CA ILE A 85 4.13 -8.67 21.38
C ILE A 85 5.38 -9.53 21.59
N ILE A 86 6.16 -9.68 20.51
CA ILE A 86 7.55 -10.12 20.60
C ILE A 86 8.29 -8.94 21.22
N SER A 87 8.77 -9.10 22.46
CA SER A 87 9.87 -8.26 22.94
C SER A 87 11.01 -8.42 21.95
N PHE A 88 11.40 -7.33 21.30
CA PHE A 88 12.47 -7.32 20.32
C PHE A 88 13.69 -8.06 20.87
N ARG A 89 14.25 -8.95 20.05
CA ARG A 89 15.52 -9.58 20.37
C ARG A 89 16.55 -8.46 20.46
N ASP A 90 17.20 -8.33 21.61
CA ASP A 90 18.55 -7.78 21.63
C ASP A 90 19.32 -8.52 20.54
N GLY A 91 20.02 -7.76 19.68
CA GLY A 91 20.71 -8.30 18.51
C GLY A 91 21.51 -9.56 18.86
N PRO A 92 21.69 -10.50 17.90
CA PRO A 92 22.25 -11.81 18.20
C PRO A 92 23.58 -11.71 18.95
N ASP A 93 23.66 -12.35 20.12
CA ASP A 93 24.92 -12.66 20.77
C ASP A 93 25.55 -13.80 19.98
N PHE A 94 26.38 -13.44 19.00
CA PHE A 94 27.09 -14.41 18.16
C PHE A 94 28.02 -15.25 19.05
N THR A 95 27.60 -16.47 19.38
CA THR A 95 28.46 -17.45 20.04
C THR A 95 29.72 -17.66 19.18
N GLN A 96 30.86 -17.75 19.85
CA GLN A 96 32.23 -17.52 19.38
C GLN A 96 32.75 -18.25 18.11
N ASN A 97 31.95 -19.04 17.39
CA ASN A 97 32.42 -19.91 16.32
C ASN A 97 32.06 -19.48 14.88
N ASP A 98 31.24 -18.46 14.67
CA ASP A 98 30.93 -17.94 13.32
C ASP A 98 31.47 -16.52 13.12
N LYS A 99 32.81 -16.36 13.07
CA LYS A 99 33.44 -15.10 12.68
C LYS A 99 33.69 -15.08 11.17
N PRO A 100 33.01 -14.21 10.39
CA PRO A 100 33.50 -13.84 9.06
C PRO A 100 34.86 -13.15 9.20
N SER A 101 35.66 -13.22 8.13
CA SER A 101 37.00 -12.64 8.06
C SER A 101 37.05 -11.20 8.56
N LYS A 102 38.06 -10.89 9.38
CA LYS A 102 38.32 -9.58 9.96
C LYS A 102 38.56 -8.54 8.85
N GLY A 103 37.51 -7.81 8.50
CA GLY A 103 37.58 -6.63 7.63
C GLY A 103 36.17 -6.08 7.41
N THR A 104 36.00 -4.78 7.64
CA THR A 104 34.80 -3.98 7.31
C THR A 104 33.50 -4.27 8.08
N TRP A 105 33.56 -4.24 9.42
CA TRP A 105 32.37 -3.92 10.25
C TRP A 105 32.47 -2.56 10.96
N SER A 106 33.53 -1.79 10.74
CA SER A 106 33.89 -0.66 11.62
C SER A 106 33.69 0.75 11.05
N THR A 107 32.90 0.95 9.99
CA THR A 107 32.69 2.32 9.45
C THR A 107 31.29 2.65 8.93
N PHE A 108 30.30 1.78 9.14
CA PHE A 108 28.92 2.23 8.95
C PHE A 108 28.51 3.06 10.17
N ARG A 109 28.34 4.37 9.99
CA ARG A 109 27.45 5.14 10.86
C ARG A 109 26.15 4.34 10.87
N ARG A 110 25.82 3.75 12.03
CA ARG A 110 24.51 3.22 12.36
C ARG A 110 23.52 4.18 11.71
N ILE A 111 22.78 3.74 10.69
CA ILE A 111 21.61 4.50 10.25
C ILE A 111 20.89 4.79 11.56
N LYS A 112 20.72 6.07 11.88
CA LYS A 112 20.02 6.47 13.10
C LYS A 112 18.54 6.12 12.85
N PHE A 113 18.23 4.83 12.93
CA PHE A 113 16.97 4.34 13.46
C PHE A 113 16.97 4.73 14.96
N GLU A 114 17.01 6.04 15.26
CA GLU A 114 16.92 6.57 16.61
C GLU A 114 15.51 6.26 17.10
N SER A 115 15.34 5.04 17.63
CA SER A 115 14.07 4.32 17.69
C SER A 115 13.45 4.19 16.32
N LEU A 116 13.19 2.98 15.83
CA LEU A 116 12.09 2.88 14.90
C LEU A 116 10.91 3.62 15.55
N SER A 117 10.38 4.60 14.86
CA SER A 117 9.06 4.58 14.24
C SER A 117 8.28 3.24 14.23
N ASP A 118 8.55 2.28 15.12
CA ASP A 118 7.81 1.05 15.39
C ASP A 118 6.41 1.42 15.81
N ALA A 119 6.31 2.42 16.70
CA ALA A 119 5.03 3.00 17.06
C ALA A 119 4.30 3.53 15.82
N THR A 120 4.98 4.23 14.91
CA THR A 120 4.34 4.79 13.71
C THR A 120 3.94 3.71 12.71
N PHE A 121 4.84 2.80 12.31
CA PHE A 121 4.49 1.73 11.37
C PHE A 121 3.40 0.81 11.93
N LEU A 122 3.49 0.44 13.21
CA LEU A 122 2.46 -0.38 13.86
C LEU A 122 1.15 0.40 14.04
N THR A 123 1.18 1.72 14.27
CA THR A 123 -0.03 2.55 14.50
C THR A 123 -0.71 2.97 13.22
N ASP A 124 0.06 3.39 12.23
CA ASP A 124 -0.43 4.02 10.99
C ASP A 124 -0.46 3.04 9.82
N GLY A 125 0.32 1.95 9.88
CA GLY A 125 0.43 0.97 8.80
C GLY A 125 1.41 1.40 7.70
N TYR A 126 2.13 2.49 7.89
CA TYR A 126 3.22 2.91 7.02
C TYR A 126 4.24 3.74 7.80
N VAL A 127 5.45 3.87 7.26
CA VAL A 127 6.47 4.78 7.81
C VAL A 127 7.33 5.36 6.70
N VAL A 128 7.68 6.63 6.86
CA VAL A 128 8.61 7.34 5.99
C VAL A 128 10.02 7.23 6.57
N LEU A 129 10.92 6.60 5.82
CA LEU A 129 12.34 6.48 6.09
C LEU A 129 13.08 7.50 5.23
N ASP A 130 13.37 8.65 5.83
CA ASP A 130 14.25 9.61 5.20
C ASP A 130 15.67 9.07 5.13
N ASP A 131 16.40 9.61 4.17
CA ASP A 131 17.80 9.30 3.94
C ASP A 131 18.15 7.82 3.66
N PHE A 132 17.22 7.06 3.06
CA PHE A 132 17.38 5.63 2.78
C PHE A 132 18.45 5.34 1.70
N LEU A 133 18.41 6.08 0.58
CA LEU A 133 19.38 5.91 -0.53
C LEU A 133 20.25 7.14 -0.73
N THR A 134 21.50 6.94 -1.12
CA THR A 134 22.39 8.01 -1.56
C THR A 134 21.99 8.55 -2.93
N GLU A 135 22.39 9.79 -3.24
CA GLU A 135 22.17 10.41 -4.57
C GLU A 135 22.71 9.53 -5.72
N MET A 136 23.85 8.85 -5.51
CA MET A 136 24.41 7.94 -6.51
C MET A 136 23.55 6.71 -6.77
N GLU A 137 23.00 6.09 -5.71
CA GLU A 137 22.08 4.95 -5.84
C GLU A 137 20.80 5.37 -6.57
N VAL A 138 20.24 6.54 -6.23
CA VAL A 138 19.08 7.11 -6.92
C VAL A 138 19.39 7.32 -8.41
N ALA A 139 20.50 7.97 -8.73
CA ALA A 139 20.90 8.23 -10.11
C ALA A 139 21.19 6.94 -10.90
N GLU A 140 21.67 5.87 -10.26
CA GLU A 140 21.86 4.56 -10.88
C GLU A 140 20.49 3.93 -11.24
N LEU A 141 19.53 3.97 -10.32
CA LEU A 141 18.18 3.44 -10.51
C LEU A 141 17.38 4.25 -11.54
N GLN A 142 17.48 5.58 -11.52
CA GLN A 142 16.85 6.45 -12.51
C GLN A 142 17.37 6.17 -13.91
N ARG A 143 18.70 6.10 -14.09
CA ARG A 143 19.30 5.75 -15.40
C ARG A 143 18.87 4.37 -15.89
N ALA A 144 18.79 3.38 -15.00
CA ALA A 144 18.26 2.07 -15.34
C ALA A 144 16.78 2.15 -15.79
N GLY A 145 15.95 2.90 -15.04
CA GLY A 145 14.55 3.13 -15.39
C GLY A 145 14.34 3.85 -16.72
N GLU A 146 15.17 4.85 -17.02
CA GLU A 146 15.18 5.57 -18.30
C GLU A 146 15.66 4.68 -19.45
N GLN A 147 16.59 3.77 -19.20
CA GLN A 147 17.06 2.82 -20.22
C GLN A 147 15.94 1.85 -20.63
N LEU A 148 15.10 1.42 -19.69
CA LEU A 148 13.92 0.59 -20.00
C LEU A 148 12.96 1.28 -20.99
N THR A 149 12.88 2.62 -21.01
CA THR A 149 12.04 3.33 -21.99
C THR A 149 12.65 3.35 -23.40
N LYS A 150 13.90 2.92 -23.57
CA LYS A 150 14.56 2.78 -24.87
C LYS A 150 14.51 1.35 -25.40
N ASP A 151 14.39 0.39 -24.48
CA ASP A 151 14.34 -1.05 -24.78
C ASP A 151 12.90 -1.57 -24.85
N ILE A 152 11.99 -0.74 -25.36
CA ILE A 152 10.55 -1.06 -25.44
C ILE A 152 10.32 -2.18 -26.47
N PRO A 153 9.48 -3.19 -26.16
CA PRO A 153 9.11 -4.23 -27.12
C PRO A 153 8.47 -3.68 -28.39
N GLU A 154 8.65 -4.40 -29.50
CA GLU A 154 7.94 -4.17 -30.76
C GLU A 154 6.41 -4.16 -30.57
N ASP A 155 5.72 -3.42 -31.44
CA ASP A 155 4.28 -3.12 -31.40
C ASP A 155 3.40 -4.37 -31.14
N SER A 156 3.74 -5.50 -31.77
CA SER A 156 3.01 -6.77 -31.63
C SER A 156 3.05 -7.40 -30.23
N LYS A 157 3.86 -6.88 -29.31
CA LYS A 157 4.08 -7.40 -27.95
C LYS A 157 3.75 -6.38 -26.86
N ARG A 158 3.16 -5.23 -27.20
CA ARG A 158 2.83 -4.18 -26.22
C ARG A 158 1.49 -4.50 -25.55
N ALA A 159 1.48 -4.58 -24.23
CA ALA A 159 0.28 -4.79 -23.42
C ALA A 159 -0.15 -3.48 -22.74
N VAL A 160 -1.42 -3.10 -22.90
CA VAL A 160 -1.99 -1.89 -22.28
C VAL A 160 -2.15 -2.11 -20.78
N PHE A 161 -1.62 -1.22 -19.96
CA PHE A 161 -1.97 -1.17 -18.54
C PHE A 161 -3.17 -0.25 -18.35
N SER A 162 -4.28 -0.83 -17.91
CA SER A 162 -5.44 -0.07 -17.50
C SER A 162 -5.65 -0.18 -16.00
N THR A 163 -5.93 0.95 -15.35
CA THR A 163 -6.44 1.02 -13.98
C THR A 163 -7.91 0.62 -13.91
N THR A 164 -8.62 0.64 -15.05
CA THR A 164 -9.96 0.04 -15.18
C THR A 164 -9.80 -1.47 -15.30
N HIS A 165 -10.23 -2.17 -14.24
CA HIS A 165 -9.96 -3.58 -13.97
C HIS A 165 -10.34 -4.59 -15.07
N SER A 166 -11.17 -4.19 -16.05
CA SER A 166 -11.73 -5.08 -17.07
C SER A 166 -10.75 -5.57 -18.14
N GLN A 167 -9.60 -4.90 -18.31
CA GLN A 167 -8.61 -5.29 -19.32
C GLN A 167 -7.48 -6.15 -18.73
N GLN A 168 -7.06 -5.89 -17.49
CA GLN A 168 -6.07 -6.71 -16.78
C GLN A 168 -6.59 -8.11 -16.43
N SER A 169 -7.89 -8.25 -16.16
CA SER A 169 -8.51 -9.54 -15.82
C SER A 169 -8.47 -10.54 -16.97
N LYS A 170 -8.23 -10.11 -18.21
CA LYS A 170 -8.17 -10.96 -19.42
C LYS A 170 -6.76 -11.14 -19.97
N ASP A 171 -5.77 -10.45 -19.40
CA ASP A 171 -4.47 -10.32 -20.02
C ASP A 171 -3.50 -11.42 -19.59
N LYS A 172 -3.28 -12.39 -20.48
CA LYS A 172 -2.28 -13.43 -20.29
C LYS A 172 -0.86 -12.85 -20.17
N TYR A 173 -0.56 -11.74 -20.83
CA TYR A 173 0.75 -11.09 -20.71
C TYR A 173 1.02 -10.62 -19.27
N PHE A 174 0.01 -10.06 -18.61
CA PHE A 174 0.08 -9.69 -17.19
C PHE A 174 0.33 -10.92 -16.31
N LEU A 175 -0.45 -12.00 -16.46
CA LEU A 175 -0.24 -13.23 -15.69
C LEU A 175 1.15 -13.85 -15.90
N ASP A 176 1.61 -13.88 -17.15
CA ASP A 176 2.90 -14.47 -17.54
C ASP A 176 4.10 -13.55 -17.24
N SER A 177 3.88 -12.40 -16.58
CA SER A 177 4.93 -11.43 -16.23
C SER A 177 5.55 -11.64 -14.85
N ALA A 178 5.04 -12.61 -14.07
CA ALA A 178 5.44 -12.89 -12.68
C ALA A 178 6.97 -13.00 -12.50
N ASP A 179 7.64 -13.66 -13.44
CA ASP A 179 9.08 -13.96 -13.44
C ASP A 179 9.84 -13.21 -14.54
N LYS A 180 9.28 -12.12 -15.10
CA LYS A 180 9.84 -11.39 -16.24
C LYS A 180 10.02 -9.89 -15.99
N VAL A 181 10.76 -9.25 -16.89
CA VAL A 181 10.75 -7.80 -17.09
C VAL A 181 9.80 -7.49 -18.26
N SER A 182 8.57 -7.17 -17.92
CA SER A 182 7.45 -6.87 -18.80
C SER A 182 7.06 -5.39 -18.72
N TYR A 183 6.52 -4.87 -19.83
CA TYR A 183 6.29 -3.45 -20.05
C TYR A 183 4.80 -3.15 -20.12
N PHE A 184 4.38 -2.14 -19.37
CA PHE A 184 2.98 -1.81 -19.13
C PHE A 184 2.76 -0.33 -19.43
N PHE A 185 1.98 -0.04 -20.47
CA PHE A 185 1.84 1.31 -21.03
C PHE A 185 0.66 2.07 -20.43
N GLU A 186 0.75 3.41 -20.35
CA GLU A 186 -0.41 4.24 -20.02
C GLU A 186 -1.53 3.99 -21.04
N ALA A 187 -2.77 3.93 -20.58
CA ALA A 187 -3.92 3.68 -21.47
C ALA A 187 -4.05 4.75 -22.58
N SER A 188 -3.67 5.99 -22.28
CA SER A 188 -3.66 7.10 -23.24
C SER A 188 -2.42 7.16 -24.14
N ALA A 189 -1.43 6.28 -23.94
CA ALA A 189 -0.20 6.26 -24.73
C ALA A 189 -0.33 5.40 -25.99
N LEU A 190 -1.36 4.56 -26.09
CA LEU A 190 -1.57 3.62 -27.18
C LEU A 190 -2.91 3.88 -27.88
N ASN A 191 -2.93 3.78 -29.20
CA ASN A 191 -4.17 3.79 -29.97
C ASN A 191 -4.86 2.40 -29.96
N GLU A 192 -6.02 2.29 -30.61
CA GLU A 192 -6.77 1.02 -30.72
C GLU A 192 -5.99 -0.13 -31.39
N LYS A 193 -4.91 0.19 -32.13
CA LYS A 193 -4.03 -0.78 -32.79
C LYS A 193 -2.78 -1.14 -31.97
N GLY A 194 -2.58 -0.53 -30.80
CA GLY A 194 -1.39 -0.72 -29.97
C GLY A 194 -0.15 0.07 -30.41
N GLU A 195 -0.34 1.06 -31.29
CA GLU A 195 0.74 1.95 -31.74
C GLU A 195 0.89 3.12 -30.76
N LEU A 196 2.13 3.58 -30.55
CA LEU A 196 2.42 4.71 -29.66
C LEU A 196 1.86 6.02 -30.21
N GLN A 197 1.12 6.74 -29.35
CA GLN A 197 0.61 8.09 -29.63
C GLN A 197 1.47 9.19 -28.98
N VAL A 198 2.44 8.78 -28.16
CA VAL A 198 3.34 9.66 -27.42
C VAL A 198 4.77 9.17 -27.58
N GLU A 199 5.73 10.02 -27.23
CA GLU A 199 7.13 9.65 -27.23
C GLU A 199 7.40 8.44 -26.31
N PRO A 200 8.25 7.47 -26.72
CA PRO A 200 8.55 6.27 -25.95
C PRO A 200 8.91 6.54 -24.48
N GLN A 201 9.61 7.64 -24.19
CA GLN A 201 10.05 8.00 -22.84
C GLN A 201 8.89 8.32 -21.87
N VAL A 202 7.70 8.63 -22.38
CA VAL A 202 6.51 8.96 -21.58
C VAL A 202 5.34 8.01 -21.80
N ALA A 203 5.60 6.88 -22.47
CA ALA A 203 4.57 5.91 -22.81
C ALA A 203 4.32 4.87 -21.71
N LEU A 204 5.36 4.51 -20.95
CA LEU A 204 5.28 3.46 -19.94
C LEU A 204 4.62 3.96 -18.66
N ASN A 205 3.60 3.25 -18.18
CA ASN A 205 3.08 3.43 -16.82
C ASN A 205 4.02 2.77 -15.81
N LYS A 206 4.40 1.52 -16.08
CA LYS A 206 5.30 0.73 -15.24
C LYS A 206 6.08 -0.33 -16.01
N VAL A 207 7.13 -0.86 -15.38
CA VAL A 207 7.83 -2.09 -15.79
C VAL A 207 7.91 -3.03 -14.59
N GLY A 208 7.59 -4.30 -14.79
CA GLY A 208 7.54 -5.32 -13.73
C GLY A 208 7.47 -6.74 -14.31
N HIS A 209 7.52 -7.81 -13.53
CA HIS A 209 7.43 -7.83 -12.08
C HIS A 209 8.68 -8.43 -11.39
N ALA A 210 9.72 -8.77 -12.15
CA ALA A 210 10.94 -9.39 -11.64
C ALA A 210 12.22 -8.55 -11.81
N LEU A 211 12.13 -7.21 -11.86
CA LEU A 211 13.30 -6.32 -11.90
C LEU A 211 14.30 -6.59 -10.76
N HIS A 212 13.82 -6.85 -9.55
CA HIS A 212 14.63 -7.20 -8.38
C HIS A 212 15.50 -8.43 -8.60
N TRP A 213 15.13 -9.34 -9.51
CA TRP A 213 15.85 -10.58 -9.72
C TRP A 213 16.66 -10.58 -11.02
N LEU A 214 16.10 -10.01 -12.09
CA LEU A 214 16.65 -10.08 -13.43
C LEU A 214 17.49 -8.87 -13.83
N HIS A 215 17.29 -7.71 -13.20
CA HIS A 215 18.02 -6.50 -13.54
C HIS A 215 19.08 -6.18 -12.47
N PRO A 216 20.38 -6.09 -12.82
CA PRO A 216 21.48 -6.04 -11.86
C PRO A 216 21.39 -4.84 -10.90
N THR A 217 21.06 -3.65 -11.40
CA THR A 217 20.92 -2.43 -10.58
C THR A 217 19.81 -2.55 -9.52
N PHE A 218 18.62 -2.99 -9.92
CA PHE A 218 17.48 -3.17 -9.01
C PHE A 218 17.71 -4.32 -8.02
N LYS A 219 18.36 -5.40 -8.47
CA LYS A 219 18.79 -6.52 -7.61
C LYS A 219 19.75 -6.07 -6.52
N LYS A 220 20.82 -5.35 -6.89
CA LYS A 220 21.81 -4.82 -5.96
C LYS A 220 21.16 -4.02 -4.83
N LEU A 221 20.18 -3.17 -5.15
CA LEU A 221 19.45 -2.42 -4.15
C LEU A 221 18.55 -3.32 -3.27
N THR A 222 17.72 -4.14 -3.92
CA THR A 222 16.68 -4.92 -3.24
C THR A 222 17.26 -5.87 -2.21
N PHE A 223 18.42 -6.45 -2.50
CA PHE A 223 19.12 -7.39 -1.61
C PHE A 223 20.26 -6.70 -0.83
N SER A 224 20.23 -5.37 -0.70
CA SER A 224 21.23 -4.64 0.09
C SER A 224 21.01 -4.81 1.59
N GLU A 225 22.09 -4.63 2.37
CA GLU A 225 22.04 -4.71 3.83
C GLU A 225 21.04 -3.74 4.47
N LYS A 226 20.75 -2.59 3.84
CA LYS A 226 19.74 -1.64 4.35
C LYS A 226 18.32 -2.21 4.30
N VAL A 227 17.99 -2.97 3.25
CA VAL A 227 16.68 -3.63 3.09
C VAL A 227 16.58 -4.81 4.04
N LYS A 228 17.66 -5.59 4.18
CA LYS A 228 17.74 -6.68 5.16
C LYS A 228 17.54 -6.18 6.58
N GLU A 229 18.22 -5.11 6.96
CA GLU A 229 18.08 -4.49 8.28
C GLU A 229 16.65 -4.01 8.53
N ALA A 230 16.00 -3.36 7.55
CA ALA A 230 14.61 -2.94 7.68
C ALA A 230 13.67 -4.13 7.91
N CYS A 231 13.84 -5.23 7.17
CA CYS A 231 13.03 -6.45 7.37
C CYS A 231 13.34 -7.13 8.71
N PHE A 232 14.61 -7.15 9.13
CA PHE A 232 15.02 -7.71 10.41
C PHE A 232 14.37 -6.98 11.58
N GLN A 233 14.39 -5.64 11.55
CA GLN A 233 13.76 -4.84 12.60
C GLN A 233 12.22 -4.95 12.59
N LEU A 234 11.60 -5.18 11.43
CA LEU A 234 10.17 -5.52 11.34
C LEU A 234 9.83 -6.95 11.81
N GLY A 235 10.83 -7.77 12.14
CA GLY A 235 10.64 -9.12 12.66
C GLY A 235 10.46 -10.19 11.59
N PHE A 236 10.91 -9.97 10.35
CA PHE A 236 10.91 -11.02 9.33
C PHE A 236 11.99 -12.06 9.62
N GLU A 237 11.62 -13.35 9.60
CA GLU A 237 12.52 -14.47 9.90
C GLU A 237 13.10 -15.13 8.63
N ASP A 238 12.28 -15.39 7.61
CA ASP A 238 12.71 -15.91 6.29
C ASP A 238 12.08 -15.11 5.14
N PRO A 239 12.42 -13.81 5.03
CA PRO A 239 11.85 -12.93 4.02
C PRO A 239 12.21 -13.35 2.60
N SER A 240 11.23 -13.25 1.71
CA SER A 240 11.36 -13.49 0.27
C SER A 240 10.73 -12.35 -0.53
N VAL A 241 11.37 -11.96 -1.63
CA VAL A 241 10.88 -10.87 -2.50
C VAL A 241 9.95 -11.45 -3.55
N THR A 242 8.68 -11.04 -3.57
CA THR A 242 7.66 -11.61 -4.46
C THR A 242 7.55 -10.88 -5.79
N GLN A 243 7.73 -9.56 -5.77
CA GLN A 243 7.50 -8.69 -6.90
C GLN A 243 8.31 -7.41 -6.76
N SER A 244 8.65 -6.81 -7.91
CA SER A 244 9.15 -5.45 -7.99
C SER A 244 8.68 -4.73 -9.24
N MET A 245 8.47 -3.42 -9.16
CA MET A 245 8.04 -2.58 -10.27
C MET A 245 8.81 -1.26 -10.29
N TYR A 246 9.03 -0.73 -11.49
CA TYR A 246 9.37 0.66 -11.70
C TYR A 246 8.12 1.41 -12.15
N ILE A 247 7.76 2.51 -11.49
CA ILE A 247 6.54 3.29 -11.74
C ILE A 247 6.95 4.68 -12.22
N TYR A 248 6.53 5.08 -13.41
CA TYR A 248 6.96 6.33 -14.03
C TYR A 248 6.10 7.53 -13.62
N LYS A 249 4.76 7.38 -13.64
CA LYS A 249 3.83 8.50 -13.47
C LYS A 249 4.22 9.71 -14.30
N ASN A 250 4.08 9.55 -15.62
CA ASN A 250 4.51 10.54 -16.59
C ASN A 250 3.79 11.89 -16.41
N PRO A 251 4.44 13.00 -16.79
CA PRO A 251 3.82 14.33 -16.77
C PRO A 251 2.49 14.36 -17.52
N GLY A 252 1.42 14.86 -16.89
CA GLY A 252 0.10 15.02 -17.48
C GLY A 252 -0.66 13.74 -17.88
N LEU A 253 0.02 12.59 -17.93
CA LEU A 253 -0.53 11.29 -18.35
C LEU A 253 -0.58 10.26 -17.22
N GLY A 254 0.19 10.44 -16.16
CA GLY A 254 0.35 9.45 -15.10
C GLY A 254 -0.97 9.11 -14.42
N SER A 255 -1.52 7.93 -14.71
CA SER A 255 -2.84 7.50 -14.26
C SER A 255 -2.96 7.41 -12.74
N GLU A 256 -4.18 7.58 -12.19
CA GLU A 256 -4.43 7.35 -10.76
C GLU A 256 -4.15 5.91 -10.33
N VAL A 257 -3.85 5.71 -9.06
CA VAL A 257 -3.92 4.38 -8.44
C VAL A 257 -5.04 4.43 -7.42
N VAL A 258 -6.11 3.68 -7.69
CA VAL A 258 -7.31 3.62 -6.84
C VAL A 258 -6.98 3.07 -5.44
N PRO A 259 -7.75 3.43 -4.40
CA PRO A 259 -7.58 2.89 -3.06
C PRO A 259 -7.56 1.35 -3.01
N HIS A 260 -6.51 0.80 -2.42
CA HIS A 260 -6.35 -0.65 -2.28
C HIS A 260 -5.45 -1.03 -1.09
N GLN A 261 -5.44 -2.33 -0.76
CA GLN A 261 -4.46 -2.98 0.12
C GLN A 261 -3.56 -3.85 -0.77
N ASP A 262 -2.25 -3.90 -0.52
CA ASP A 262 -1.35 -4.77 -1.31
C ASP A 262 -1.69 -6.26 -1.13
N ALA A 263 -2.13 -6.65 0.07
CA ALA A 263 -2.58 -8.01 0.38
C ALA A 263 -3.86 -8.41 -0.37
N THR A 264 -4.56 -7.48 -1.03
CA THR A 264 -5.60 -7.83 -2.02
C THR A 264 -5.00 -8.62 -3.18
N PHE A 265 -3.76 -8.30 -3.59
CA PHE A 265 -3.09 -8.87 -4.76
C PHE A 265 -2.03 -9.92 -4.39
N LEU A 266 -1.34 -9.72 -3.27
CA LEU A 266 -0.24 -10.55 -2.77
C LEU A 266 -0.57 -11.12 -1.39
N HIS A 267 -1.60 -11.96 -1.33
CA HIS A 267 -2.13 -12.45 -0.07
C HIS A 267 -1.29 -13.57 0.54
N THR A 268 -1.12 -13.53 1.86
CA THR A 268 -0.53 -14.59 2.66
C THR A 268 -1.42 -14.91 3.85
N GLU A 269 -1.28 -16.13 4.40
CA GLU A 269 -1.98 -16.57 5.61
C GLU A 269 -0.96 -17.03 6.66
N PRO A 270 -0.85 -16.35 7.83
CA PRO A 270 -1.43 -15.02 8.12
C PRO A 270 -0.83 -13.93 7.21
N VAL A 271 -1.49 -12.77 7.12
CA VAL A 271 -1.00 -11.66 6.29
C VAL A 271 0.29 -11.10 6.89
N TYR A 272 1.41 -11.38 6.22
CA TYR A 272 2.72 -10.85 6.57
C TYR A 272 3.45 -10.41 5.30
N LEU A 273 3.30 -9.12 4.98
CA LEU A 273 3.72 -8.49 3.73
C LEU A 273 4.11 -7.05 4.02
N VAL A 274 5.25 -6.61 3.48
CA VAL A 274 5.65 -5.20 3.45
C VAL A 274 6.01 -4.79 2.03
N GLY A 275 5.50 -3.64 1.61
CA GLY A 275 5.91 -2.95 0.40
C GLY A 275 6.99 -1.92 0.72
N PHE A 276 8.05 -1.91 -0.07
CA PHE A 276 9.02 -0.83 -0.12
C PHE A 276 8.68 0.06 -1.30
N TRP A 277 8.46 1.35 -1.05
CA TRP A 277 8.25 2.35 -2.09
C TRP A 277 9.37 3.38 -2.00
N ILE A 278 10.18 3.52 -3.04
CA ILE A 278 11.39 4.34 -3.04
C ILE A 278 11.22 5.50 -4.01
N ALA A 279 11.33 6.73 -3.50
CA ALA A 279 11.18 7.96 -4.28
C ALA A 279 12.43 8.23 -5.13
N LEU A 280 12.38 7.94 -6.43
CA LEU A 280 13.48 8.29 -7.34
C LEU A 280 13.37 9.74 -7.83
N GLU A 281 12.19 10.32 -7.72
CA GLU A 281 11.91 11.74 -7.92
C GLU A 281 11.11 12.33 -6.76
N ASP A 282 11.13 13.66 -6.63
CA ASP A 282 10.27 14.34 -5.67
C ASP A 282 8.82 13.94 -5.90
N ALA A 283 8.14 13.50 -4.85
CA ALA A 283 6.71 13.17 -4.88
C ALA A 283 5.95 14.27 -4.15
N THR A 284 5.16 15.03 -4.90
CA THR A 284 4.35 16.16 -4.43
C THR A 284 2.87 15.87 -4.63
N LEU A 285 2.02 16.75 -4.10
CA LEU A 285 0.57 16.65 -4.32
C LEU A 285 0.23 16.71 -5.81
N GLU A 286 0.93 17.56 -6.56
CA GLU A 286 0.65 17.86 -7.97
C GLU A 286 1.07 16.73 -8.91
N ASN A 287 2.15 16.01 -8.58
CA ASN A 287 2.67 14.91 -9.40
C ASN A 287 2.29 13.51 -8.90
N GLY A 288 1.38 13.42 -7.94
CA GLY A 288 0.79 12.15 -7.49
C GLY A 288 1.63 11.42 -6.46
N CYS A 289 1.90 12.08 -5.32
CA CYS A 289 2.40 11.42 -4.11
C CYS A 289 1.42 10.36 -3.60
N LEU A 290 1.89 9.52 -2.67
CA LEU A 290 1.05 8.55 -2.01
C LEU A 290 0.11 9.23 -1.00
N TRP A 291 -1.03 8.59 -0.79
CA TRP A 291 -1.99 8.91 0.24
C TRP A 291 -2.32 7.64 1.00
N PHE A 292 -2.33 7.70 2.32
CA PHE A 292 -2.61 6.56 3.20
C PHE A 292 -3.82 6.84 4.08
N ALA A 293 -4.58 5.82 4.43
CA ALA A 293 -5.54 5.88 5.52
C ALA A 293 -4.87 5.31 6.79
N PRO A 294 -4.33 6.16 7.70
CA PRO A 294 -3.57 5.68 8.85
C PRO A 294 -4.40 4.75 9.73
N GLY A 295 -3.81 3.62 10.14
CA GLY A 295 -4.44 2.63 11.03
C GLY A 295 -5.39 1.67 10.32
N SER A 296 -5.66 1.85 9.02
CA SER A 296 -6.54 0.97 8.24
C SER A 296 -6.01 -0.45 8.05
N HIS A 297 -4.72 -0.71 8.33
CA HIS A 297 -4.17 -2.07 8.30
C HIS A 297 -4.75 -3.00 9.37
N ARG A 298 -5.47 -2.45 10.35
CA ARG A 298 -6.08 -3.22 11.45
C ARG A 298 -7.47 -3.76 11.13
N SER A 299 -8.03 -3.47 9.95
CA SER A 299 -9.39 -3.91 9.57
C SER A 299 -9.42 -5.20 8.73
N GLY A 300 -8.31 -5.93 8.66
CA GLY A 300 -8.22 -7.19 7.91
C GLY A 300 -8.24 -6.97 6.39
N VAL A 301 -8.44 -8.04 5.63
CA VAL A 301 -8.49 -8.02 4.16
C VAL A 301 -9.90 -7.68 3.69
N HIS A 302 -10.07 -6.57 2.96
CA HIS A 302 -11.40 -6.15 2.51
C HIS A 302 -11.87 -6.89 1.25
N ARG A 303 -10.92 -7.32 0.40
CA ARG A 303 -11.18 -7.95 -0.90
C ARG A 303 -9.90 -8.63 -1.38
N ARG A 304 -10.02 -9.69 -2.20
CA ARG A 304 -8.90 -10.32 -2.88
C ARG A 304 -9.05 -10.29 -4.40
N PHE A 305 -7.93 -10.24 -5.12
CA PHE A 305 -7.80 -10.40 -6.56
C PHE A 305 -7.11 -11.73 -6.83
N VAL A 306 -7.88 -12.68 -7.36
CA VAL A 306 -7.48 -14.10 -7.44
C VAL A 306 -7.54 -14.60 -8.87
N ARG A 307 -6.79 -15.67 -9.15
CA ARG A 307 -6.99 -16.48 -10.35
C ARG A 307 -8.42 -16.99 -10.39
N ASN A 308 -9.07 -16.86 -11.54
CA ASN A 308 -10.45 -17.26 -11.68
C ASN A 308 -10.57 -18.79 -11.47
N PRO A 309 -11.36 -19.26 -10.50
CA PRO A 309 -11.59 -20.68 -10.32
C PRO A 309 -12.39 -21.31 -11.48
N ASP A 310 -13.14 -20.51 -12.24
CA ASP A 310 -13.79 -20.95 -13.46
C ASP A 310 -12.81 -20.94 -14.64
N HIS A 311 -12.21 -22.10 -14.90
CA HIS A 311 -11.27 -22.30 -16.02
C HIS A 311 -11.89 -22.16 -17.41
N ASN A 312 -13.22 -22.13 -17.53
CA ASN A 312 -13.91 -21.92 -18.80
C ASN A 312 -14.23 -20.44 -19.06
N SER A 313 -13.99 -19.56 -18.08
CA SER A 313 -14.22 -18.13 -18.22
C SER A 313 -13.16 -17.48 -19.12
N THR A 314 -13.56 -16.40 -19.80
CA THR A 314 -12.63 -15.52 -20.51
C THR A 314 -11.89 -14.57 -19.57
N GLU A 315 -12.41 -14.37 -18.35
CA GLU A 315 -11.73 -13.63 -17.28
C GLU A 315 -10.76 -14.57 -16.57
N LEU A 316 -9.47 -14.30 -16.66
CA LEU A 316 -8.42 -15.09 -16.01
C LEU A 316 -8.25 -14.73 -14.53
N LEU A 317 -8.62 -13.50 -14.15
CA LEU A 317 -8.54 -12.99 -12.78
C LEU A 317 -9.88 -12.37 -12.37
N VAL A 318 -10.28 -12.58 -11.12
CA VAL A 318 -11.52 -12.05 -10.58
C VAL A 318 -11.28 -11.51 -9.18
N PHE A 319 -12.15 -10.60 -8.76
CA PHE A 319 -12.17 -10.19 -7.37
C PHE A 319 -13.22 -10.94 -6.57
N THR A 320 -12.91 -11.24 -5.32
CA THR A 320 -13.78 -12.04 -4.43
C THR A 320 -14.98 -11.28 -3.85
N ALA A 321 -15.00 -9.96 -3.95
CA ALA A 321 -16.08 -9.08 -3.49
C ALA A 321 -16.23 -7.88 -4.42
N PRO A 322 -17.19 -6.95 -4.23
CA PRO A 322 -17.19 -5.62 -4.87
C PRO A 322 -16.08 -4.70 -4.33
N PRO A 323 -15.72 -3.60 -5.01
CA PRO A 323 -14.74 -2.65 -4.49
C PRO A 323 -15.25 -1.97 -3.20
N PRO A 324 -14.45 -1.92 -2.13
CA PRO A 324 -14.82 -1.20 -0.91
C PRO A 324 -14.89 0.31 -1.17
N CYS A 325 -15.77 1.00 -0.44
CA CYS A 325 -15.83 2.45 -0.46
C CYS A 325 -14.98 3.02 0.68
N TYR A 326 -14.03 3.89 0.35
CA TYR A 326 -13.20 4.58 1.33
C TYR A 326 -13.46 6.09 1.27
N PRO A 327 -13.99 6.72 2.34
CA PRO A 327 -14.15 8.16 2.39
C PRO A 327 -12.82 8.87 2.18
N THR A 328 -12.79 9.87 1.30
CA THR A 328 -11.57 10.65 1.02
C THR A 328 -11.01 11.33 2.27
N SER A 329 -11.88 11.69 3.23
CA SER A 329 -11.51 12.25 4.53
C SER A 329 -10.60 11.35 5.38
N ASN A 330 -10.52 10.05 5.07
CA ASN A 330 -9.67 9.12 5.79
C ASN A 330 -8.21 9.16 5.32
N PHE A 331 -7.94 9.80 4.17
CA PHE A 331 -6.62 9.77 3.55
C PHE A 331 -5.78 11.01 3.92
N THR A 332 -4.53 10.77 4.30
CA THR A 332 -3.50 11.79 4.51
C THR A 332 -2.47 11.71 3.37
N PRO A 333 -2.13 12.82 2.71
CA PRO A 333 -1.08 12.82 1.68
C PRO A 333 0.30 12.74 2.31
N VAL A 334 1.20 12.03 1.64
CA VAL A 334 2.60 11.84 2.09
C VAL A 334 3.54 12.29 0.97
N PRO A 335 3.72 13.60 0.77
CA PRO A 335 4.73 14.12 -0.14
C PRO A 335 6.13 13.87 0.42
N VAL A 336 7.05 13.43 -0.43
CA VAL A 336 8.44 13.11 -0.04
C VAL A 336 9.43 13.63 -1.06
N LYS A 337 10.68 13.79 -0.64
CA LYS A 337 11.76 14.28 -1.50
C LYS A 337 12.61 13.12 -2.01
N LYS A 338 13.18 13.26 -3.20
CA LYS A 338 14.26 12.35 -3.67
C LYS A 338 15.61 12.64 -3.01
N GLY A 339 15.67 13.66 -2.15
CA GLY A 339 16.89 14.34 -1.71
C GLY A 339 17.05 15.71 -2.40
N LYS A 340 17.71 16.68 -1.75
CA LYS A 340 18.10 17.97 -2.36
C LYS A 340 19.42 17.84 -3.13
N GLU A 341 19.72 18.80 -3.99
CA GLU A 341 21.06 19.02 -4.52
C GLU A 341 21.91 19.67 -3.40
N ALA A 342 23.07 19.07 -3.07
CA ALA A 342 23.96 19.61 -2.05
C ALA A 342 24.61 20.91 -2.55
N ILE A 343 24.04 22.07 -2.23
CA ILE A 343 24.67 23.38 -2.54
C ILE A 343 25.96 23.61 -1.73
N PHE A 344 26.25 22.80 -0.71
CA PHE A 344 27.55 22.79 -0.03
C PHE A 344 27.91 21.36 0.37
N HIS A 345 29.20 21.02 0.27
CA HIS A 345 29.85 19.71 0.52
C HIS A 345 29.62 19.06 1.91
N THR A 346 28.62 19.47 2.68
CA THR A 346 28.46 19.08 4.10
C THR A 346 27.06 18.57 4.49
N LEU A 347 26.12 18.40 3.56
CA LEU A 347 24.84 17.72 3.84
C LEU A 347 24.62 16.63 2.81
N GLN A 348 24.78 15.37 3.23
CA GLN A 348 24.38 14.21 2.43
C GLN A 348 22.86 14.25 2.31
N ASN A 349 22.34 14.50 1.11
CA ASN A 349 20.91 14.44 0.86
C ASN A 349 20.58 13.06 0.33
N ASN A 350 19.69 12.36 1.00
CA ASN A 350 19.39 10.99 0.63
C ASN A 350 17.88 10.85 0.32
N CYS A 351 17.56 9.88 -0.53
CA CYS A 351 16.21 9.59 -1.02
C CYS A 351 15.36 8.88 0.03
N THR A 352 14.09 9.27 0.09
CA THR A 352 13.11 8.71 1.01
C THR A 352 12.57 7.36 0.52
N CYS A 353 12.48 6.39 1.44
CA CYS A 353 11.71 5.17 1.28
C CYS A 353 10.46 5.20 2.17
N ILE A 354 9.32 4.73 1.68
CA ILE A 354 8.11 4.52 2.47
C ILE A 354 7.92 3.01 2.61
N LEU A 355 7.89 2.52 3.85
CA LEU A 355 7.47 1.15 4.12
C LEU A 355 5.94 1.12 4.25
N ILE A 356 5.31 0.15 3.61
CA ILE A 356 3.87 0.03 3.44
C ILE A 356 3.44 -1.32 4.00
N HIS A 357 2.64 -1.33 5.05
CA HIS A 357 2.07 -2.57 5.56
C HIS A 357 1.09 -3.17 4.54
N GLY A 358 1.12 -4.49 4.32
CA GLY A 358 0.29 -5.13 3.28
C GLY A 358 -1.22 -4.87 3.37
N LEU A 359 -1.72 -4.56 4.55
CA LEU A 359 -3.13 -4.20 4.82
C LEU A 359 -3.43 -2.69 4.87
N VAL A 360 -2.45 -1.78 4.81
CA VAL A 360 -2.78 -0.35 4.87
C VAL A 360 -3.44 0.08 3.55
N VAL A 361 -4.57 0.76 3.65
CA VAL A 361 -5.27 1.28 2.47
C VAL A 361 -4.51 2.52 1.98
N HIS A 362 -4.11 2.49 0.71
CA HIS A 362 -3.37 3.58 0.10
C HIS A 362 -3.76 3.79 -1.36
N ARG A 363 -3.43 4.98 -1.89
CA ARG A 363 -3.77 5.44 -3.25
C ARG A 363 -2.76 6.46 -3.74
N SER A 364 -2.85 6.84 -5.02
CA SER A 364 -2.15 8.04 -5.54
C SER A 364 -2.99 8.75 -6.60
N ASP A 365 -3.07 10.09 -6.51
CA ASP A 365 -3.78 10.92 -7.48
C ASP A 365 -3.06 10.94 -8.85
N PRO A 366 -3.77 11.23 -9.96
CA PRO A 366 -3.13 11.41 -11.26
C PRO A 366 -2.00 12.45 -11.22
N ASN A 367 -0.96 12.26 -12.04
CA ASN A 367 0.06 13.29 -12.22
C ASN A 367 -0.46 14.37 -13.19
N LYS A 368 -0.78 15.54 -12.64
CA LYS A 368 -1.27 16.69 -13.41
C LYS A 368 -0.18 17.74 -13.68
N SER A 369 1.05 17.45 -13.23
CA SER A 369 2.18 18.37 -13.33
C SER A 369 2.96 18.17 -14.62
N SER A 370 3.95 19.05 -14.85
CA SER A 370 4.92 18.94 -15.94
C SER A 370 6.14 18.08 -15.62
N LYS A 371 6.20 17.47 -14.42
CA LYS A 371 7.33 16.64 -13.97
C LYS A 371 6.87 15.22 -13.72
N SER A 372 7.69 14.24 -14.06
CA SER A 372 7.46 12.83 -13.73
C SER A 372 7.54 12.61 -12.21
N ARG A 373 7.15 11.39 -11.79
CA ARG A 373 7.33 10.93 -10.42
C ARG A 373 7.81 9.49 -10.45
N HIS A 374 9.06 9.29 -10.81
CA HIS A 374 9.66 7.96 -10.83
C HIS A 374 9.73 7.37 -9.41
N ALA A 375 9.36 6.10 -9.29
CA ALA A 375 9.51 5.34 -8.06
C ALA A 375 9.89 3.89 -8.36
N TYR A 376 10.72 3.31 -7.52
CA TYR A 376 10.97 1.87 -7.53
C TYR A 376 10.26 1.22 -6.34
N THR A 377 9.55 0.13 -6.58
CA THR A 377 8.82 -0.58 -5.55
C THR A 377 9.13 -2.06 -5.56
N PHE A 378 9.12 -2.70 -4.40
CA PHE A 378 9.17 -4.15 -4.28
C PHE A 378 8.46 -4.61 -3.01
N HIS A 379 8.06 -5.88 -3.02
CA HIS A 379 7.25 -6.47 -1.96
C HIS A 379 7.95 -7.67 -1.35
N VAL A 380 7.97 -7.70 -0.03
CA VAL A 380 8.60 -8.76 0.77
C VAL A 380 7.54 -9.44 1.61
N ILE A 381 7.47 -10.77 1.51
CA ILE A 381 6.69 -11.62 2.41
C ILE A 381 7.64 -12.38 3.33
N ASP A 382 7.15 -12.82 4.48
CA ASP A 382 7.85 -13.87 5.22
C ASP A 382 7.47 -15.24 4.65
N SER A 383 8.42 -16.17 4.63
CA SER A 383 8.21 -17.57 4.25
C SER A 383 8.12 -18.46 5.48
N LYS A 384 8.51 -17.95 6.66
CA LYS A 384 8.47 -18.68 7.92
C LYS A 384 7.07 -18.65 8.50
N ASN A 385 6.42 -19.81 8.60
CA ASN A 385 5.07 -19.98 9.16
C ASN A 385 3.99 -19.13 8.46
N VAL A 386 4.25 -18.71 7.22
CA VAL A 386 3.37 -17.88 6.41
C VAL A 386 3.17 -18.59 5.08
N THR A 387 1.92 -18.77 4.69
CA THR A 387 1.56 -19.46 3.44
C THR A 387 1.22 -18.44 2.38
N TYR A 388 1.99 -18.40 1.28
CA TYR A 388 1.63 -17.61 0.12
C TYR A 388 0.42 -18.24 -0.60
N SER A 389 -0.65 -17.48 -0.78
CA SER A 389 -1.90 -18.01 -1.30
C SER A 389 -1.72 -18.55 -2.74
N PRO A 390 -2.16 -19.80 -3.02
CA PRO A 390 -2.11 -20.35 -4.38
C PRO A 390 -3.06 -19.63 -5.35
N ASP A 391 -4.00 -18.84 -4.82
CA ASP A 391 -4.98 -18.10 -5.62
C ASP A 391 -4.45 -16.74 -6.08
N ASN A 392 -3.32 -16.27 -5.56
CA ASN A 392 -2.73 -15.00 -6.00
C ASN A 392 -2.48 -15.05 -7.52
N TRP A 393 -2.70 -13.93 -8.20
CA TRP A 393 -2.43 -13.83 -9.63
C TRP A 393 -0.97 -14.17 -9.96
N LEU A 394 -0.05 -13.70 -9.11
CA LEU A 394 1.39 -13.93 -9.23
C LEU A 394 1.73 -15.27 -8.62
N GLN A 395 2.07 -16.24 -9.47
CA GLN A 395 2.61 -17.54 -9.09
C GLN A 395 3.88 -17.76 -9.92
N LEU A 396 4.89 -18.36 -9.31
CA LEU A 396 6.06 -18.86 -10.04
C LEU A 396 5.75 -20.22 -10.67
N LYS A 397 6.65 -20.72 -11.52
CA LYS A 397 6.46 -22.06 -12.09
C LYS A 397 6.64 -23.14 -11.02
N PRO A 398 6.03 -24.32 -11.18
CA PRO A 398 6.25 -25.43 -10.26
C PRO A 398 7.73 -25.72 -10.06
N GLY A 399 8.18 -25.75 -8.80
CA GLY A 399 9.57 -25.97 -8.41
C GLY A 399 10.44 -24.71 -8.29
N GLU A 400 9.95 -23.55 -8.72
CA GLU A 400 10.59 -22.26 -8.46
C GLU A 400 10.14 -21.70 -7.10
N SER A 401 10.96 -20.85 -6.50
CA SER A 401 10.66 -20.16 -5.24
C SER A 401 11.06 -18.69 -5.34
N PHE A 402 10.38 -17.85 -4.56
CA PHE A 402 10.75 -16.44 -4.47
C PHE A 402 12.18 -16.31 -3.90
N PRO A 403 13.00 -15.40 -4.45
CA PRO A 403 14.35 -15.22 -3.95
C PRO A 403 14.35 -14.75 -2.50
N SER A 404 15.02 -15.52 -1.64
CA SER A 404 15.19 -15.19 -0.23
C SER A 404 16.05 -13.94 -0.07
N LEU A 405 15.54 -12.97 0.69
CA LEU A 405 16.17 -11.68 0.93
C LEU A 405 17.47 -11.82 1.73
N TYR A 406 17.50 -12.64 2.78
CA TYR A 406 18.69 -12.79 3.63
C TYR A 406 19.80 -13.64 3.01
N LYS A 407 19.49 -14.48 2.02
CA LYS A 407 20.46 -15.39 1.37
C LYS A 407 21.14 -14.81 0.14
N ASN A 408 20.68 -13.65 -0.34
CA ASN A 408 21.26 -12.91 -1.47
C ASN A 408 21.77 -11.56 -0.99
#